data_AF-A0A6B3HIX7-F1
#
_entry.id   AF-A0A6B3HIX7-F1
#
_cell.length_a   1.000
_cell.length_b   1.000
_cell.length_c   1.000
_cell.angle_alpha   90.00
_cell.angle_beta   90.00
_cell.angle_gamma   90.00
#
_symmetry.space_group_name_H-M   'P 1'
#
loop_
_entity.id
_entity.type
_entity.pdbx_description
1 polymer ?
#
loop_
_entity_poly.entity_id
_entity_poly.type
_entity_poly.pdbx_seq_one_letter_code
_entity_poly.pdbx_strand_id
1 'polypeptide(L)'
;GGNFVAATPDTTVTEAAMRRARLTVHVSTKLNRSHAVTGTRALILPTLGRTDKDTQASGKQFVTVEDSMGMVHASRGNLTPASPHLLSEPAIVARLARAVLGADSRTPWEEFERDYATIRDRISRVVAGFEDFNTRIAAHPG
;
A
#
# COMPACT_ATOMS: atom_id res chain seq x y z
N GLY A 1 5.71 -2.83 -2.81
CA GLY A 1 6.83 -3.71 -2.41
C GLY A 1 7.59 -4.25 -3.61
N GLY A 2 8.87 -3.93 -3.71
CA GLY A 2 9.76 -4.44 -4.75
C GLY A 2 11.21 -4.31 -4.30
N ASN A 3 12.13 -5.02 -4.95
CA ASN A 3 13.55 -4.81 -4.70
C ASN A 3 14.03 -3.55 -5.45
N PHE A 4 13.56 -2.38 -5.00
CA PHE A 4 13.75 -1.08 -5.66
C PHE A 4 15.20 -0.84 -6.10
N VAL A 5 16.14 -1.09 -5.19
CA VAL A 5 17.58 -0.92 -5.46
C VAL A 5 18.06 -1.82 -6.60
N ALA A 6 17.60 -3.07 -6.66
CA ALA A 6 18.02 -4.01 -7.71
C ALA A 6 17.19 -3.88 -9.00
N ALA A 7 16.00 -3.28 -8.94
CA ALA A 7 15.12 -3.07 -10.08
C ALA A 7 15.46 -1.80 -10.88
N THR A 8 16.31 -0.93 -10.33
CA THR A 8 16.70 0.32 -10.99
C THR A 8 17.91 0.08 -11.92
N PRO A 9 17.91 0.59 -13.18
CA PRO A 9 18.92 0.28 -14.19
C PRO A 9 20.37 0.56 -13.77
N ASP A 10 20.61 1.60 -12.98
CA ASP A 10 21.91 1.90 -12.36
C ASP A 10 21.83 1.67 -10.84
N THR A 11 22.20 0.46 -10.43
CA THR A 11 22.19 0.07 -9.02
C THR A 11 23.14 0.93 -8.19
N THR A 12 24.33 1.26 -8.68
CA THR A 12 25.34 2.00 -7.90
C THR A 12 24.87 3.42 -7.58
N VAL A 13 24.33 4.12 -8.57
CA VAL A 13 23.76 5.46 -8.38
C VAL A 13 22.58 5.42 -7.42
N THR A 14 21.71 4.43 -7.57
CA THR A 14 20.54 4.24 -6.72
C THR A 14 20.93 3.98 -5.27
N GLU A 15 21.89 3.09 -5.05
CA GLU A 15 22.38 2.79 -3.71
C GLU A 15 23.04 4.02 -3.06
N ALA A 16 23.82 4.78 -3.82
CA ALA A 16 24.43 6.01 -3.33
C ALA A 16 23.36 7.05 -2.94
N ALA A 17 22.28 7.18 -3.73
CA ALA A 17 21.16 8.07 -3.42
C ALA A 17 20.42 7.64 -2.14
N MET A 18 20.13 6.34 -2.00
CA MET A 18 19.49 5.78 -0.80
C MET A 18 20.31 6.07 0.46
N ARG A 19 21.63 5.89 0.41
CA ARG A 19 22.54 6.16 1.55
C ARG A 19 22.57 7.62 1.97
N ARG A 20 22.22 8.57 1.09
CA ARG A 20 22.14 10.00 1.41
C ARG A 20 20.82 10.41 2.09
N ALA A 21 19.80 9.55 2.08
CA ALA A 21 18.53 9.87 2.74
C ALA A 21 18.70 9.89 4.27
N ARG A 22 18.10 10.88 4.94
CA ARG A 22 18.09 10.94 6.41
C ARG A 22 17.26 9.82 7.03
N LEU A 23 16.20 9.40 6.34
CA LEU A 23 15.29 8.35 6.75
C LEU A 23 14.82 7.56 5.53
N THR A 24 14.89 6.24 5.61
CA THR A 24 14.30 5.32 4.64
C THR A 24 13.23 4.47 5.34
N VAL A 25 12.01 4.44 4.79
CA VAL A 25 10.91 3.64 5.34
C VAL A 25 10.43 2.68 4.27
N HIS A 26 10.42 1.39 4.58
CA HIS A 26 9.93 0.34 3.69
C HIS A 26 8.70 -0.33 4.28
N VAL A 27 7.56 -0.23 3.59
CA VAL A 27 6.39 -1.07 3.85
C VAL A 27 6.57 -2.35 3.05
N SER A 28 6.75 -3.50 3.72
CA SER A 28 7.26 -4.70 3.05
C SER A 28 6.72 -6.01 3.61
N THR A 29 6.44 -6.92 2.70
CA THR A 29 5.94 -8.28 3.00
C THR A 29 7.08 -9.27 3.23
N LYS A 30 8.25 -9.00 2.64
CA LYS A 30 9.47 -9.82 2.72
C LYS A 30 10.70 -8.92 2.66
N LEU A 31 11.76 -9.34 3.33
CA LEU A 31 13.07 -8.69 3.23
C LEU A 31 13.69 -8.91 1.84
N ASN A 32 14.46 -7.92 1.38
CA ASN A 32 15.17 -7.91 0.10
C ASN A 32 16.36 -6.92 0.17
N ARG A 33 17.16 -6.81 -0.89
CA ARG A 33 18.36 -5.96 -0.95
C ARG A 33 18.11 -4.49 -0.59
N SER A 34 16.93 -3.95 -0.87
CA SER A 34 16.60 -2.56 -0.52
C SER A 34 16.60 -2.31 0.98
N HIS A 35 16.46 -3.35 1.81
CA HIS A 35 16.53 -3.24 3.27
C HIS A 35 17.97 -3.26 3.82
N ALA A 36 18.95 -3.64 2.99
CA ALA A 36 20.37 -3.63 3.34
C ALA A 36 21.08 -2.35 2.87
N VAL A 37 20.43 -1.57 1.98
CA VAL A 37 20.94 -0.28 1.50
C VAL A 37 20.06 0.82 2.04
N THR A 38 20.43 1.30 3.22
CA THR A 38 19.62 2.21 4.03
C THR A 38 20.17 3.62 4.05
N GLY A 39 19.29 4.57 4.37
CA GLY A 39 19.69 5.91 4.77
C GLY A 39 20.27 5.94 6.19
N THR A 40 20.45 7.14 6.75
CA THR A 40 20.98 7.30 8.12
C THR A 40 20.15 6.57 9.19
N ARG A 41 18.83 6.57 9.01
CA ARG A 41 17.88 5.78 9.81
C ARG A 41 17.00 4.97 8.88
N ALA A 42 16.66 3.76 9.28
CA ALA A 42 15.79 2.89 8.52
C ALA A 42 14.66 2.31 9.38
N LEU A 43 13.46 2.31 8.82
CA LEU A 43 12.29 1.63 9.38
C LEU A 43 11.79 0.61 8.37
N ILE A 44 11.48 -0.58 8.86
CA ILE A 44 10.78 -1.61 8.09
C ILE A 44 9.42 -1.77 8.78
N LEU A 45 8.35 -1.60 8.01
CA LEU A 45 6.97 -1.75 8.44
C LEU A 45 6.42 -3.02 7.80
N PRO A 46 6.39 -4.15 8.53
CA PRO A 46 5.85 -5.40 8.01
C PRO A 46 4.38 -5.22 7.63
N THR A 47 4.03 -5.61 6.41
CA THR A 47 2.66 -5.50 5.89
C THR A 47 2.11 -6.84 5.44
N LEU A 48 0.78 -6.94 5.39
CA LEU A 48 0.07 -8.05 4.77
C LEU A 48 0.49 -8.22 3.31
N GLY A 49 0.69 -9.47 2.91
CA GLY A 49 0.84 -9.86 1.52
C GLY A 49 -0.49 -9.85 0.78
N ARG A 50 -0.44 -9.77 -0.55
CA ARG A 50 -1.63 -9.77 -1.42
C ARG A 50 -2.52 -11.00 -1.24
N THR A 51 -1.92 -12.13 -0.87
CA THR A 51 -2.62 -13.41 -0.61
C THR A 51 -3.19 -13.52 0.79
N ASP A 52 -2.80 -12.62 1.70
CA ASP A 52 -3.24 -12.64 3.09
C ASP A 52 -4.65 -12.07 3.19
N LYS A 53 -5.44 -12.67 4.08
CA LYS A 53 -6.79 -12.23 4.41
C LYS A 53 -6.70 -10.92 5.18
N ASP A 54 -7.24 -9.87 4.58
CA ASP A 54 -7.38 -8.55 5.19
C ASP A 54 -8.81 -8.37 5.71
N THR A 55 -8.97 -8.03 6.98
CA THR A 55 -10.27 -7.81 7.62
C THR A 55 -10.23 -6.52 8.40
N GLN A 56 -11.10 -5.59 8.01
CA GLN A 56 -11.25 -4.27 8.61
C GLN A 56 -12.64 -4.13 9.22
N ALA A 57 -12.97 -2.94 9.72
CA ALA A 57 -14.26 -2.69 10.36
C ALA A 57 -15.47 -2.97 9.44
N SER A 58 -15.36 -2.72 8.12
CA SER A 58 -16.42 -3.05 7.15
C SER A 58 -16.40 -4.52 6.68
N GLY A 59 -15.51 -5.34 7.22
CA GLY A 59 -15.37 -6.77 6.91
C GLY A 59 -14.16 -7.08 6.04
N LYS A 60 -14.24 -8.18 5.29
CA LYS A 60 -13.14 -8.63 4.42
C LYS A 60 -12.90 -7.63 3.30
N GLN A 61 -11.66 -7.13 3.20
CA GLN A 61 -11.29 -6.16 2.18
C GLN A 61 -10.65 -6.82 0.96
N PHE A 62 -10.57 -6.06 -0.13
CA PHE A 62 -9.81 -6.40 -1.33
C PHE A 62 -9.15 -5.13 -1.88
N VAL A 63 -8.03 -5.30 -2.57
CA VAL A 63 -7.32 -4.23 -3.28
C VAL A 63 -7.58 -4.32 -4.77
N THR A 64 -7.41 -3.24 -5.50
CA THR A 64 -7.49 -3.23 -6.98
C THR A 64 -6.08 -3.21 -7.56
N VAL A 65 -5.84 -3.98 -8.62
CA VAL A 65 -4.55 -4.07 -9.30
C VAL A 65 -4.75 -3.80 -10.78
N GLU A 66 -3.85 -3.02 -11.36
CA GLU A 66 -3.75 -2.79 -12.80
C GLU A 66 -2.68 -3.71 -13.40
N ASP A 67 -2.98 -4.35 -14.53
CA ASP A 67 -2.01 -5.16 -15.28
C ASP A 67 -1.35 -4.38 -16.44
N SER A 68 -0.45 -5.02 -17.18
CA SER A 68 0.27 -4.39 -18.29
C SER A 68 -0.62 -3.98 -19.47
N MET A 69 -1.86 -4.49 -19.53
CA MET A 69 -2.83 -4.16 -20.57
C MET A 69 -3.76 -3.03 -20.14
N GLY A 70 -3.54 -2.44 -18.96
CA GLY A 70 -4.35 -1.36 -18.39
C GLY A 70 -5.66 -1.84 -17.76
N MET A 71 -5.80 -3.16 -17.51
CA MET A 71 -7.03 -3.72 -16.94
C MET A 71 -6.96 -3.71 -15.42
N VAL A 72 -7.97 -3.09 -14.79
CA VAL A 72 -8.10 -3.02 -13.34
C VAL A 72 -9.06 -4.11 -12.85
N HIS A 73 -8.58 -4.94 -11.93
CA HIS A 73 -9.36 -6.05 -11.35
C HIS A 73 -9.17 -6.13 -9.83
N ALA A 74 -10.07 -6.86 -9.16
CA ALA A 74 -9.99 -7.05 -7.71
C ALA A 74 -8.98 -8.15 -7.36
N SER A 75 -8.20 -7.92 -6.31
CA SER A 75 -7.31 -8.92 -5.72
C SER A 75 -7.65 -9.08 -4.24
N ARG A 76 -8.04 -10.30 -3.87
CA ARG A 76 -8.47 -10.64 -2.51
C ARG A 76 -7.70 -11.84 -1.98
N GLY A 77 -6.93 -11.62 -0.93
CA GLY A 77 -6.27 -12.68 -0.19
C GLY A 77 -7.23 -13.45 0.72
N ASN A 78 -6.93 -14.73 0.96
CA ASN A 78 -7.70 -15.59 1.86
C ASN A 78 -6.83 -16.43 2.80
N LEU A 79 -5.50 -16.33 2.70
CA LEU A 79 -4.58 -17.02 3.60
C LEU A 79 -4.59 -16.36 4.98
N THR A 80 -4.41 -17.16 6.02
CA THR A 80 -4.21 -16.61 7.37
C THR A 80 -2.89 -15.83 7.39
N PRO A 81 -2.88 -14.56 7.82
CA PRO A 81 -1.65 -13.79 7.94
C PRO A 81 -0.60 -14.51 8.80
N ALA A 82 0.67 -14.33 8.46
CA ALA A 82 1.79 -14.94 9.20
C ALA A 82 1.89 -14.48 10.66
N SER A 83 1.29 -13.33 11.00
CA SER A 83 1.24 -12.80 12.36
C SER A 83 -0.02 -11.93 12.53
N PRO A 84 -0.66 -11.93 13.72
CA PRO A 84 -1.80 -11.07 14.02
C PRO A 84 -1.42 -9.59 14.13
N HIS A 85 -0.12 -9.26 14.16
CA HIS A 85 0.38 -7.88 14.23
C HIS A 85 0.58 -7.23 12.85
N LEU A 86 0.44 -8.01 11.76
CA LEU A 86 0.56 -7.46 10.41
C LEU A 86 -0.64 -6.57 10.11
N LEU A 87 -0.33 -5.39 9.58
CA LEU A 87 -1.32 -4.43 9.10
C LEU A 87 -1.30 -4.41 7.57
N SER A 88 -2.40 -3.99 6.95
CA SER A 88 -2.44 -3.74 5.51
C SER A 88 -1.68 -2.46 5.15
N GLU A 89 -1.30 -2.29 3.87
CA GLU A 89 -0.67 -1.05 3.41
C GLU A 89 -1.59 0.17 3.65
N PRO A 90 -2.91 0.13 3.35
CA PRO A 90 -3.82 1.22 3.69
C PRO A 90 -3.87 1.54 5.18
N ALA A 91 -3.92 0.52 6.06
CA ALA A 91 -3.93 0.73 7.50
C ALA A 91 -2.63 1.37 8.01
N ILE A 92 -1.47 0.93 7.52
CA ILE A 92 -0.17 1.51 7.87
C ILE A 92 -0.14 3.00 7.49
N VAL A 93 -0.51 3.33 6.24
CA VAL A 93 -0.51 4.71 5.75
C VAL A 93 -1.50 5.58 6.53
N ALA A 94 -2.73 5.10 6.73
CA ALA A 94 -3.76 5.84 7.47
C ALA A 94 -3.34 6.14 8.91
N ARG A 95 -2.83 5.14 9.64
CA ARG A 95 -2.38 5.31 11.03
C ARG A 95 -1.17 6.23 11.14
N LEU A 96 -0.20 6.11 10.23
CA LEU A 96 0.93 7.04 10.16
C LEU A 96 0.46 8.47 9.90
N ALA A 97 -0.42 8.66 8.93
CA ALA A 97 -0.94 9.98 8.60
C ALA A 97 -1.67 10.61 9.79
N ARG A 98 -2.49 9.85 10.53
CA ARG A 98 -3.13 10.32 11.77
C ARG A 98 -2.11 10.69 12.85
N ALA A 99 -1.07 9.88 13.04
CA ALA A 99 -0.06 10.13 14.05
C ALA A 99 0.81 11.36 13.74
N VAL A 100 1.08 11.62 12.46
CA VAL A 100 1.99 12.68 12.01
C VAL A 100 1.27 13.99 11.72
N LEU A 101 0.09 13.93 11.09
CA LEU A 101 -0.67 15.11 10.66
C LEU A 101 -1.71 15.56 11.69
N GLY A 102 -2.11 14.67 12.60
CA GLY A 102 -3.03 15.00 13.69
C GLY A 102 -4.39 15.53 13.20
N ALA A 103 -5.00 16.41 14.01
CA ALA A 103 -6.33 16.96 13.77
C ALA A 103 -6.40 17.98 12.62
N ASP A 104 -5.28 18.52 12.18
CA ASP A 104 -5.23 19.53 11.10
C ASP A 104 -5.49 18.90 9.72
N SER A 105 -5.33 17.59 9.60
CA SER A 105 -5.64 16.87 8.37
C SER A 105 -7.15 16.73 8.17
N ARG A 106 -7.67 17.32 7.09
CA ARG A 106 -9.06 17.15 6.65
C ARG A 106 -9.35 15.82 5.94
N THR A 107 -8.32 15.04 5.64
CA THR A 107 -8.46 13.71 5.02
C THR A 107 -9.01 12.71 6.04
N PRO A 108 -10.08 11.97 5.72
CA PRO A 108 -10.69 11.01 6.64
C PRO A 108 -9.90 9.69 6.68
N TRP A 109 -8.68 9.73 7.22
CA TRP A 109 -7.77 8.58 7.24
C TRP A 109 -8.35 7.34 7.90
N GLU A 110 -9.14 7.51 8.97
CA GLU A 110 -9.79 6.39 9.65
C GLU A 110 -10.83 5.70 8.78
N GLU A 111 -11.56 6.44 7.93
CA GLU A 111 -12.51 5.85 6.99
C GLU A 111 -11.79 5.00 5.94
N PHE A 112 -10.62 5.47 5.47
CA PHE A 112 -9.81 4.74 4.49
C PHE A 112 -9.29 3.41 5.03
N GLU A 113 -8.93 3.35 6.31
CA GLU A 113 -8.57 2.08 6.95
C GLU A 113 -9.79 1.17 7.11
N ARG A 114 -10.94 1.73 7.51
CA ARG A 114 -12.14 0.96 7.82
C ARG A 114 -12.78 0.30 6.59
N ASP A 115 -12.77 0.99 5.44
CA ASP A 115 -13.40 0.54 4.21
C ASP A 115 -12.68 1.06 2.96
N TYR A 116 -12.10 0.14 2.17
CA TYR A 116 -11.33 0.49 0.98
C TYR A 116 -12.20 0.99 -0.18
N ALA A 117 -13.53 0.79 -0.11
CA ALA A 117 -14.45 1.41 -1.06
C ALA A 117 -14.35 2.94 -1.02
N THR A 118 -14.13 3.52 0.17
CA THR A 118 -14.00 4.98 0.34
C THR A 118 -12.74 5.53 -0.33
N ILE A 119 -11.66 4.74 -0.40
CA ILE A 119 -10.45 5.10 -1.15
C ILE A 119 -10.76 5.13 -2.65
N ARG A 120 -11.48 4.11 -3.16
CA ARG A 120 -11.90 4.05 -4.57
C ARG A 120 -12.85 5.18 -4.94
N ASP A 121 -13.74 5.58 -4.03
CA ASP A 121 -14.62 6.75 -4.21
C ASP A 121 -13.86 8.08 -4.23
N ARG A 122 -12.65 8.14 -3.65
CA ARG A 122 -11.79 9.32 -3.76
C ARG A 122 -11.01 9.31 -5.07
N ILE A 123 -10.53 8.14 -5.50
CA ILE A 123 -9.86 7.96 -6.79
C ILE A 123 -10.80 8.36 -7.93
N SER A 124 -12.06 7.94 -7.91
CA SER A 124 -13.05 8.24 -8.95
C SER A 124 -13.33 9.73 -9.15
N ARG A 125 -13.01 10.57 -8.15
CA ARG A 125 -13.21 12.03 -8.22
C ARG A 125 -12.02 12.77 -8.84
N VAL A 126 -10.87 12.13 -8.97
CA VAL A 126 -9.61 12.80 -9.35
C VAL A 126 -8.89 12.13 -10.51
N VAL A 127 -9.12 10.84 -10.75
CA VAL A 127 -8.54 10.10 -11.87
C VAL A 127 -9.59 9.92 -12.95
N ALA A 128 -9.38 10.54 -14.10
CA ALA A 128 -10.26 10.39 -15.26
C ALA A 128 -10.33 8.92 -15.70
N GLY A 129 -11.53 8.45 -16.05
CA GLY A 129 -11.75 7.06 -16.47
C GLY A 129 -12.01 6.10 -15.30
N PHE A 130 -12.03 6.57 -14.06
CA PHE A 130 -12.39 5.81 -12.86
C PHE A 130 -13.76 6.21 -12.29
N GLU A 131 -14.62 6.84 -13.08
CA GLU A 131 -16.01 7.11 -12.71
C GLU A 131 -16.72 5.80 -12.34
N ASP A 132 -17.55 5.84 -11.29
CA ASP A 132 -18.25 4.67 -10.74
C ASP A 132 -17.34 3.49 -10.39
N PHE A 133 -16.11 3.76 -9.91
CA PHE A 133 -15.08 2.74 -9.67
C PHE A 133 -15.59 1.52 -8.88
N ASN A 134 -16.26 1.74 -7.74
CA ASN A 134 -16.78 0.64 -6.93
C ASN A 134 -17.80 -0.21 -7.69
N THR A 135 -18.72 0.41 -8.42
CA THR A 135 -19.72 -0.28 -9.24
C THR A 135 -19.06 -1.11 -10.34
N ARG A 136 -18.07 -0.54 -11.03
CA ARG A 136 -17.38 -1.21 -12.14
C ARG A 136 -16.58 -2.42 -11.70
N ILE A 137 -15.90 -2.31 -10.55
CA ILE A 137 -15.15 -3.44 -9.98
C ILE A 137 -16.08 -4.52 -9.42
N ALA A 138 -17.24 -4.15 -8.86
CA ALA A 138 -18.23 -5.13 -8.44
C ALA A 138 -18.82 -5.90 -9.64
N ALA A 139 -19.00 -5.25 -10.79
CA ALA A 139 -19.50 -5.87 -12.00
C ALA A 139 -18.47 -6.78 -12.70
N HIS A 140 -17.17 -6.45 -12.60
CA HIS A 140 -16.08 -7.20 -13.21
C HIS A 140 -14.96 -7.45 -12.19
N PRO A 141 -15.16 -8.36 -11.23
CA PRO A 141 -14.18 -8.60 -10.17
C PRO A 141 -12.89 -9.26 -10.68
N GLY A 142 -12.93 -9.91 -11.85
CA GLY A 142 -11.80 -10.56 -12.54
C GLY A 142 -12.23 -11.16 -13.87
#